data_AF-A0A849FYF4-F1
#
_entry.id   AF-A0A849FYF4-F1
#
_cell.length_a   1.000
_cell.length_b   1.000
_cell.length_c   1.000
_cell.angle_alpha   90.00
_cell.angle_beta   90.00
_cell.angle_gamma   90.00
#
_symmetry.space_group_name_H-M   'P 1'
#
loop_
_entity.id
_entity.type
_entity.pdbx_description
1 polymer ?
#
loop_
_entity_poly.entity_id
_entity_poly.type
_entity_poly.pdbx_seq_one_letter_code
_entity_poly.pdbx_strand_id
1 'polypeptide(L)'
;MKDIKNASPLAFAHSFRLTDAPDAVVAQARHCLLDLLGVAIGGSQTKLARIICAHAAEDFAGSAPLMFAEGTASPPGIALAGGMMIDALDGHDGYNPAKGHIGCALLPAILALAPEHCSGTAFLEALIIGYELGSRLGPALHGTVSDYHTSGAWMAVATAVVGARLCGLD
;
A
#
# COMPACT_ATOMS: atom_id res chain seq x y z
N MET A 1 22.07 1.32 -11.63
CA MET A 1 21.87 1.89 -10.27
C MET A 1 22.37 3.33 -10.08
N LYS A 2 23.35 3.87 -10.85
CA LYS A 2 23.78 5.28 -10.72
C LYS A 2 22.69 6.28 -11.12
N ASP A 3 21.85 5.95 -12.09
CA ASP A 3 20.85 6.89 -12.65
C ASP A 3 19.58 7.06 -11.80
N ILE A 4 19.26 6.09 -10.94
CA ILE A 4 18.05 6.13 -10.10
C ILE A 4 18.24 7.00 -8.85
N LYS A 5 19.47 7.07 -8.31
CA LYS A 5 19.76 7.79 -7.06
C LYS A 5 19.51 9.31 -7.14
N ASN A 6 19.52 9.87 -8.34
CA ASN A 6 19.29 11.30 -8.60
C ASN A 6 17.98 11.57 -9.36
N ALA A 7 17.14 10.56 -9.58
CA ALA A 7 15.86 10.72 -10.24
C ALA A 7 14.88 11.47 -9.32
N SER A 8 13.99 12.27 -9.92
CA SER A 8 12.85 12.80 -9.16
C SER A 8 11.97 11.64 -8.66
N PRO A 9 11.21 11.81 -7.56
CA PRO A 9 10.31 10.76 -7.08
C PRO A 9 9.34 10.23 -8.15
N LEU A 10 8.87 11.11 -9.03
CA LEU A 10 8.01 10.74 -10.16
C LEU A 10 8.79 9.93 -11.20
N ALA A 11 9.97 10.39 -11.62
CA ALA A 11 10.81 9.65 -12.57
C ALA A 11 11.19 8.26 -12.03
N PHE A 12 11.49 8.16 -10.73
CA PHE A 12 11.68 6.88 -10.04
C PHE A 12 10.43 6.00 -10.17
N ALA A 13 9.26 6.52 -9.80
CA ALA A 13 8.02 5.78 -9.82
C ALA A 13 7.60 5.29 -11.22
N HIS A 14 7.98 5.95 -12.32
CA HIS A 14 7.72 5.45 -13.67
C HIS A 14 8.81 4.50 -14.20
N SER A 15 10.07 4.77 -13.90
CA SER A 15 11.20 4.05 -14.52
C SER A 15 11.69 2.84 -13.74
N PHE A 16 11.40 2.73 -12.44
CA PHE A 16 11.87 1.63 -11.60
C PHE A 16 11.55 0.26 -12.23
N ARG A 17 12.52 -0.65 -12.18
CA ARG A 17 12.37 -2.06 -12.53
C ARG A 17 12.90 -2.91 -11.38
N LEU A 18 12.27 -4.06 -11.14
CA LEU A 18 12.70 -4.96 -10.07
C LEU A 18 14.16 -5.42 -10.24
N THR A 19 14.62 -5.55 -11.48
CA THR A 19 16.00 -5.90 -11.83
C THR A 19 17.04 -4.85 -11.45
N ASP A 20 16.61 -3.61 -11.19
CA ASP A 20 17.49 -2.53 -10.73
C ASP A 20 17.66 -2.50 -9.21
N ALA A 21 16.83 -3.27 -8.48
CA ALA A 21 16.82 -3.29 -7.03
C ALA A 21 17.95 -4.20 -6.49
N PRO A 22 18.64 -3.80 -5.40
CA PRO A 22 19.49 -4.72 -4.66
C PRO A 22 18.70 -5.95 -4.17
N ASP A 23 19.33 -7.12 -4.18
CA ASP A 23 18.69 -8.37 -3.73
C ASP A 23 18.08 -8.28 -2.32
N ALA A 24 18.74 -7.53 -1.42
CA ALA A 24 18.25 -7.28 -0.07
C ALA A 24 16.92 -6.51 -0.05
N VAL A 25 16.70 -5.58 -0.99
CA VAL A 25 15.44 -4.83 -1.12
C VAL A 25 14.34 -5.77 -1.61
N VAL A 26 14.63 -6.62 -2.59
CA VAL A 26 13.67 -7.61 -3.10
C VAL A 26 13.28 -8.61 -2.01
N ALA A 27 14.26 -9.09 -1.24
CA ALA A 27 14.01 -9.99 -0.11
C ALA A 27 13.15 -9.31 0.97
N GLN A 28 13.46 -8.06 1.33
CA GLN A 28 12.68 -7.31 2.32
C GLN A 28 11.25 -7.06 1.84
N ALA A 29 11.05 -6.69 0.58
CA ALA A 29 9.72 -6.48 0.02
C ALA A 29 8.86 -7.75 0.08
N ARG A 30 9.47 -8.93 -0.14
CA ARG A 30 8.78 -10.22 0.03
C ARG A 30 8.42 -10.50 1.48
N HIS A 31 9.30 -10.19 2.43
CA HIS A 31 8.99 -10.33 3.85
C HIS A 31 7.86 -9.39 4.29
N CYS A 32 7.91 -8.12 3.88
CA CYS A 32 6.82 -7.17 4.12
C CYS A 32 5.49 -7.67 3.53
N LEU A 33 5.49 -8.21 2.31
CA LEU A 33 4.29 -8.79 1.72
C LEU A 33 3.74 -9.97 2.55
N LEU A 34 4.61 -10.87 3.00
CA LEU A 34 4.23 -12.01 3.84
C LEU A 34 3.69 -11.56 5.20
N ASP A 35 4.33 -10.58 5.82
CA ASP A 35 3.90 -9.95 7.07
C ASP A 35 2.48 -9.37 6.93
N LEU A 36 2.27 -8.51 5.93
CA LEU A 36 0.97 -7.88 5.69
C LEU A 36 -0.14 -8.89 5.41
N LEU A 37 0.14 -9.96 4.66
CA LEU A 37 -0.82 -11.03 4.42
C LEU A 37 -1.13 -11.81 5.71
N GLY A 38 -0.11 -12.12 6.51
CA GLY A 38 -0.28 -12.80 7.80
C GLY A 38 -1.13 -11.98 8.78
N VAL A 39 -0.84 -10.68 8.87
CA VAL A 39 -1.59 -9.75 9.73
C VAL A 39 -3.00 -9.53 9.21
N ALA A 40 -3.20 -9.42 7.89
CA ALA A 40 -4.53 -9.36 7.29
C ALA A 40 -5.40 -10.59 7.63
N ILE A 41 -4.83 -11.80 7.60
CA ILE A 41 -5.53 -13.05 7.96
C ILE A 41 -5.91 -13.06 9.44
N GLY A 42 -5.05 -12.56 10.33
CA GLY A 42 -5.40 -12.37 11.74
C GLY A 42 -6.47 -11.28 11.92
N GLY A 43 -6.31 -10.16 11.22
CA GLY A 43 -7.17 -8.98 11.29
C GLY A 43 -8.57 -9.20 10.75
N SER A 44 -8.74 -10.08 9.76
CA SER A 44 -10.04 -10.44 9.18
C SER A 44 -11.03 -11.02 10.20
N GLN A 45 -10.52 -11.57 11.30
CA GLN A 45 -11.32 -12.15 12.37
C GLN A 45 -11.82 -11.13 13.40
N THR A 46 -11.39 -9.87 13.27
CA THR A 46 -11.75 -8.81 14.22
C THR A 46 -13.17 -8.28 13.99
N LYS A 47 -13.78 -7.73 15.04
CA LYS A 47 -15.06 -7.00 14.91
C LYS A 47 -14.93 -5.81 13.96
N LEU A 48 -13.78 -5.13 13.96
CA LEU A 48 -13.49 -3.98 13.12
C LEU A 48 -13.52 -4.37 11.63
N ALA A 49 -12.82 -5.45 11.26
CA ALA A 49 -12.80 -5.96 9.88
C ALA A 49 -14.21 -6.27 9.36
N ARG A 50 -15.04 -6.95 10.16
CA ARG A 50 -16.44 -7.23 9.79
C ARG A 50 -17.26 -5.96 9.54
N ILE A 51 -17.14 -4.94 10.40
CA ILE A 51 -17.87 -3.68 10.25
C ILE A 51 -17.43 -2.95 8.98
N ILE A 52 -16.12 -2.81 8.78
CA ILE A 52 -15.62 -2.03 7.64
C ILE A 52 -15.85 -2.74 6.31
N CYS A 53 -15.79 -4.07 6.26
CA CYS A 53 -16.09 -4.83 5.04
C CYS A 53 -17.58 -4.71 4.67
N ALA A 54 -18.49 -4.77 5.65
CA ALA A 54 -19.91 -4.54 5.40
C ALA A 54 -20.16 -3.11 4.88
N HIS A 55 -19.57 -2.10 5.52
CA HIS A 55 -19.64 -0.71 5.07
C HIS A 55 -19.09 -0.54 3.64
N ALA A 56 -17.96 -1.15 3.31
CA ALA A 56 -17.42 -1.10 1.96
C ALA A 56 -18.34 -1.77 0.92
N ALA A 57 -18.96 -2.91 1.26
CA ALA A 57 -19.90 -3.59 0.37
C ALA A 57 -21.20 -2.80 0.15
N GLU A 58 -21.69 -2.09 1.18
CA GLU A 58 -22.94 -1.34 1.13
C GLU A 58 -22.78 0.05 0.49
N ASP A 59 -21.74 0.79 0.89
CA ASP A 59 -21.59 2.22 0.56
C ASP A 59 -20.55 2.50 -0.53
N PHE A 60 -19.72 1.53 -0.89
CA PHE A 60 -18.68 1.65 -1.92
C PHE A 60 -18.90 0.66 -3.06
N ALA A 61 -20.10 0.62 -3.63
CA ALA A 61 -20.52 -0.33 -4.66
C ALA A 61 -19.48 -0.56 -5.78
N GLY A 62 -19.19 -1.83 -6.08
CA GLY A 62 -18.32 -2.26 -7.17
C GLY A 62 -18.28 -3.78 -7.29
N SER A 63 -17.51 -4.30 -8.24
CA SER A 63 -17.53 -5.72 -8.61
C SER A 63 -16.30 -6.52 -8.18
N ALA A 64 -15.27 -5.86 -7.62
CA ALA A 64 -14.05 -6.54 -7.21
C ALA A 64 -14.20 -7.10 -5.77
N PRO A 65 -13.65 -8.29 -5.49
CA PRO A 65 -13.84 -8.96 -4.20
C PRO A 65 -13.13 -8.24 -3.06
N LEU A 66 -13.75 -8.25 -1.88
CA LEU A 66 -13.09 -7.81 -0.66
C LEU A 66 -12.01 -8.81 -0.21
N MET A 67 -10.95 -8.31 0.39
CA MET A 67 -9.85 -9.13 0.92
C MET A 67 -10.33 -9.90 2.16
N PHE A 68 -10.22 -11.23 2.16
CA PHE A 68 -10.60 -12.12 3.27
C PHE A 68 -12.02 -11.91 3.85
N ALA A 69 -12.95 -11.40 3.05
CA ALA A 69 -14.33 -11.13 3.45
C ALA A 69 -15.30 -11.45 2.31
N GLU A 70 -16.57 -11.63 2.65
CA GLU A 70 -17.64 -11.77 1.66
C GLU A 70 -18.03 -10.41 1.06
N GLY A 71 -18.49 -10.42 -0.19
CA GLY A 71 -18.96 -9.24 -0.89
C GLY A 71 -17.94 -8.64 -1.84
N THR A 72 -18.39 -7.63 -2.56
CA THR A 72 -17.61 -6.89 -3.54
C THR A 72 -17.70 -5.40 -3.29
N ALA A 73 -16.68 -4.66 -3.67
CA ALA A 73 -16.63 -3.22 -3.56
C ALA A 73 -15.88 -2.60 -4.73
N SER A 74 -15.96 -1.28 -4.83
CA SER A 74 -15.14 -0.45 -5.70
C SER A 74 -13.70 -0.39 -5.18
N PRO A 75 -12.72 -0.01 -6.02
CA PRO A 75 -11.33 0.08 -5.58
C PRO A 75 -11.10 0.92 -4.29
N PRO A 76 -11.73 2.09 -4.10
CA PRO A 76 -11.62 2.82 -2.84
C PRO A 76 -12.18 2.06 -1.63
N GLY A 77 -13.28 1.32 -1.80
CA GLY A 77 -13.87 0.49 -0.75
C GLY A 77 -12.97 -0.68 -0.35
N ILE A 78 -12.34 -1.34 -1.33
CA ILE A 78 -11.37 -2.42 -1.10
C ILE A 78 -10.14 -1.87 -0.36
N ALA A 79 -9.61 -0.72 -0.79
CA ALA A 79 -8.46 -0.09 -0.14
C ALA A 79 -8.77 0.30 1.32
N LEU A 80 -9.95 0.90 1.56
CA LEU A 80 -10.42 1.28 2.90
C LEU A 80 -10.57 0.06 3.82
N ALA A 81 -11.34 -0.94 3.37
CA ALA A 81 -11.62 -2.13 4.17
C ALA A 81 -10.35 -2.94 4.46
N GLY A 82 -9.50 -3.14 3.45
CA GLY A 82 -8.27 -3.88 3.62
C GLY A 82 -7.26 -3.13 4.50
N GLY A 83 -7.18 -1.80 4.39
CA GLY A 83 -6.27 -0.99 5.20
C GLY A 83 -6.63 -1.08 6.67
N MET A 84 -7.91 -0.86 6.99
CA MET A 84 -8.42 -0.98 8.36
C MET A 84 -8.33 -2.42 8.89
N MET A 85 -8.52 -3.43 8.05
CA MET A 85 -8.37 -4.84 8.43
C MET A 85 -6.93 -5.18 8.86
N ILE A 86 -5.93 -4.74 8.10
CA ILE A 86 -4.52 -4.98 8.42
C ILE A 86 -4.16 -4.24 9.71
N ASP A 87 -4.57 -2.98 9.83
CA ASP A 87 -4.26 -2.11 10.98
C ASP A 87 -4.96 -2.56 12.28
N ALA A 88 -6.01 -3.38 12.19
CA ALA A 88 -6.85 -3.78 13.34
C ALA A 88 -6.09 -4.53 14.46
N LEU A 89 -4.95 -5.16 14.15
CA LEU A 89 -4.13 -5.88 15.14
C LEU A 89 -2.89 -5.10 15.57
N ASP A 90 -2.54 -4.00 14.89
CA ASP A 90 -1.30 -3.25 15.10
C ASP A 90 -0.05 -4.17 15.07
N GLY A 91 -0.10 -5.21 14.24
CA GLY A 91 0.89 -6.30 14.18
C GLY A 91 1.74 -6.32 12.92
N HIS A 92 1.55 -5.36 12.02
CA HIS A 92 2.27 -5.25 10.76
C HIS A 92 3.50 -4.34 10.87
N ASP A 93 4.26 -4.29 9.80
CA ASP A 93 5.42 -3.43 9.67
C ASP A 93 5.17 -1.93 9.97
N GLY A 94 6.26 -1.25 10.28
CA GLY A 94 6.31 0.19 10.51
C GLY A 94 7.66 0.76 10.10
N TYR A 95 7.72 2.08 9.93
CA TYR A 95 8.98 2.77 9.63
C TYR A 95 9.13 3.98 10.53
N ASN A 96 9.98 3.84 11.56
CA ASN A 96 10.13 4.83 12.64
C ASN A 96 10.34 6.27 12.15
N PRO A 97 11.17 6.55 11.12
CA PRO A 97 11.33 7.93 10.62
C PRO A 97 10.04 8.53 10.06
N ALA A 98 9.16 7.72 9.44
CA ALA A 98 7.85 8.18 8.96
C ALA A 98 6.78 8.25 10.06
N LYS A 99 7.11 7.85 11.30
CA LYS A 99 6.19 7.87 12.46
C LYS A 99 4.82 7.25 12.15
N GLY A 100 4.82 6.14 11.40
CA GLY A 100 3.60 5.46 10.99
C GLY A 100 3.89 4.23 10.12
N HIS A 101 2.87 3.82 9.38
CA HIS A 101 2.79 2.50 8.76
C HIS A 101 2.53 2.63 7.27
N ILE A 102 3.40 2.02 6.46
CA ILE A 102 3.34 2.10 5.01
C ILE A 102 2.53 0.94 4.43
N GLY A 103 2.85 -0.28 4.88
CA GLY A 103 2.35 -1.51 4.27
C GLY A 103 0.84 -1.68 4.36
N CYS A 104 0.23 -1.32 5.50
CA CYS A 104 -1.20 -1.51 5.75
C CYS A 104 -2.08 -0.75 4.75
N ALA A 105 -1.72 0.48 4.36
CA ALA A 105 -2.43 1.21 3.32
C ALA A 105 -2.05 0.76 1.90
N LEU A 106 -0.81 0.31 1.71
CA LEU A 106 -0.25 0.04 0.39
C LEU A 106 -0.74 -1.27 -0.23
N LEU A 107 -0.69 -2.39 0.50
CA LEU A 107 -1.13 -3.69 0.00
C LEU A 107 -2.57 -3.67 -0.54
N PRO A 108 -3.59 -3.21 0.22
CA PRO A 108 -4.96 -3.24 -0.26
C PRO A 108 -5.20 -2.25 -1.40
N ALA A 109 -4.47 -1.13 -1.47
CA ALA A 109 -4.51 -0.22 -2.61
C ALA A 109 -3.96 -0.87 -3.90
N ILE A 110 -2.86 -1.63 -3.79
CA ILE A 110 -2.32 -2.40 -4.93
C ILE A 110 -3.33 -3.47 -5.35
N LEU A 111 -3.90 -4.24 -4.42
CA LEU A 111 -4.90 -5.26 -4.74
C LEU A 111 -6.16 -4.67 -5.40
N ALA A 112 -6.56 -3.46 -4.98
CA ALA A 112 -7.73 -2.77 -5.52
C ALA A 112 -7.54 -2.26 -6.96
N LEU A 113 -6.29 -1.94 -7.35
CA LEU A 113 -5.98 -1.27 -8.62
C LEU A 113 -5.17 -2.12 -9.60
N ALA A 114 -4.56 -3.21 -9.13
CA ALA A 114 -3.80 -4.10 -9.98
C ALA A 114 -4.73 -4.76 -11.02
N PRO A 115 -4.29 -4.86 -12.29
CA PRO A 115 -5.06 -5.59 -13.30
C PRO A 115 -5.14 -7.09 -12.93
N GLU A 116 -6.19 -7.77 -13.40
CA GLU A 116 -6.45 -9.20 -13.11
C GLU A 116 -5.25 -10.12 -13.43
N HIS A 117 -4.43 -9.75 -14.41
CA HIS A 117 -3.23 -10.48 -14.82
C HIS A 117 -1.92 -9.79 -14.39
N CYS A 118 -1.94 -9.04 -13.29
CA CYS A 118 -0.74 -8.41 -12.74
C CYS A 118 0.32 -9.47 -12.40
N SER A 119 1.50 -9.35 -13.00
CA SER A 119 2.61 -10.26 -12.72
C SER A 119 3.17 -10.03 -11.31
N GLY A 120 3.72 -11.07 -10.68
CA GLY A 120 4.39 -10.94 -9.39
C GLY A 120 5.54 -9.93 -9.41
N THR A 121 6.22 -9.77 -10.56
CA THR A 121 7.24 -8.73 -10.75
C THR A 121 6.63 -7.34 -10.67
N ALA A 122 5.57 -7.07 -11.45
CA ALA A 122 4.90 -5.77 -11.43
C ALA A 122 4.29 -5.45 -10.06
N PHE A 123 3.77 -6.46 -9.37
CA PHE A 123 3.27 -6.33 -8.00
C PHE A 123 4.37 -5.93 -7.02
N LEU A 124 5.53 -6.63 -7.05
CA LEU A 124 6.67 -6.30 -6.20
C LEU A 124 7.27 -4.94 -6.54
N GLU A 125 7.28 -4.53 -7.80
CA GLU A 125 7.67 -3.17 -8.18
C GLU A 125 6.75 -2.12 -7.56
N ALA A 126 5.43 -2.29 -7.69
CA ALA A 126 4.44 -1.40 -7.08
C ALA A 126 4.62 -1.31 -5.55
N LEU A 127 4.87 -2.44 -4.90
CA LEU A 127 5.12 -2.51 -3.46
C LEU A 127 6.41 -1.74 -3.08
N ILE A 128 7.53 -1.98 -3.76
CA ILE A 128 8.79 -1.29 -3.49
C ILE A 128 8.65 0.21 -3.74
N ILE A 129 7.99 0.62 -4.82
CA ILE A 129 7.76 2.03 -5.12
C ILE A 129 6.94 2.69 -4.00
N GLY A 130 5.88 2.03 -3.53
CA GLY A 130 5.08 2.54 -2.43
C GLY A 130 5.86 2.68 -1.12
N TYR A 131 6.71 1.71 -0.77
CA TYR A 131 7.61 1.81 0.39
C TYR A 131 8.63 2.95 0.26
N GLU A 132 9.25 3.10 -0.90
CA GLU A 132 10.20 4.18 -1.17
C GLU A 132 9.54 5.56 -1.06
N LEU A 133 8.32 5.72 -1.60
CA LEU A 133 7.57 6.97 -1.51
C LEU A 133 7.08 7.23 -0.07
N GLY A 134 6.42 6.26 0.56
CA GLY A 134 5.88 6.39 1.91
C GLY A 134 6.95 6.74 2.95
N SER A 135 8.12 6.09 2.85
CA SER A 135 9.26 6.35 3.73
C SER A 135 9.84 7.78 3.62
N ARG A 136 9.57 8.48 2.51
CA ARG A 136 9.99 9.88 2.28
C ARG A 136 8.87 10.89 2.54
N LEU A 137 7.64 10.54 2.17
CA LEU A 137 6.46 11.41 2.30
C LEU A 137 6.09 11.65 3.77
N GLY A 138 6.16 10.64 4.63
CA GLY A 138 5.90 10.79 6.07
C GLY A 138 6.81 11.85 6.71
N PRO A 139 8.15 11.68 6.68
CA PRO A 139 9.07 12.68 7.21
C PRO A 139 8.94 14.05 6.56
N ALA A 140 8.68 14.10 5.24
CA ALA A 140 8.49 15.36 4.54
C ALA A 140 7.27 16.13 5.08
N LEU A 141 6.12 15.47 5.24
CA LEU A 141 4.91 16.09 5.79
C LEU A 141 5.09 16.50 7.26
N HIS A 142 5.70 15.66 8.08
CA HIS A 142 6.01 16.02 9.47
C HIS A 142 7.04 17.16 9.58
N GLY A 143 7.81 17.43 8.52
CA GLY A 143 8.72 18.56 8.45
C GLY A 143 8.05 19.90 8.13
N THR A 144 6.80 19.90 7.63
CA THR A 144 6.09 21.14 7.26
C THR A 144 5.21 21.71 8.37
N VAL A 145 4.90 20.90 9.40
CA VAL A 145 4.02 21.27 10.51
C VAL A 145 4.53 20.70 11.84
N SER A 146 4.10 21.26 12.97
CA SER A 146 4.36 20.69 14.29
C SER A 146 3.46 19.51 14.64
N ASP A 147 2.30 19.42 13.98
CA ASP A 147 1.27 18.44 14.29
C ASP A 147 1.61 17.05 13.75
N TYR A 148 1.19 16.04 14.50
CA TYR A 148 1.28 14.66 14.05
C TYR A 148 0.22 14.36 12.99
N HIS A 149 0.67 13.82 11.86
CA HIS A 149 -0.19 13.31 10.81
C HIS A 149 -0.13 11.79 10.77
N THR A 150 -1.29 11.15 10.83
CA THR A 150 -1.45 9.69 10.73
C THR A 150 -1.07 9.17 9.35
N SER A 151 -0.82 7.86 9.26
CA SER A 151 -0.38 7.18 8.04
C SER A 151 -1.21 7.53 6.81
N GLY A 152 -2.54 7.63 6.97
CA GLY A 152 -3.45 7.93 5.86
C GLY A 152 -3.16 9.25 5.13
N ALA A 153 -2.68 10.28 5.82
CA ALA A 153 -2.46 11.60 5.23
C ALA A 153 -1.35 11.58 4.16
N TRP A 154 -0.23 10.89 4.45
CA TRP A 154 0.91 10.83 3.54
C TRP A 154 0.88 9.58 2.65
N MET A 155 0.23 8.50 3.06
CA MET A 155 0.05 7.32 2.20
C MET A 155 -0.93 7.56 1.06
N ALA A 156 -1.93 8.43 1.21
CA ALA A 156 -2.84 8.77 0.10
C ALA A 156 -2.08 9.21 -1.16
N VAL A 157 -1.00 9.97 -0.99
CA VAL A 157 -0.12 10.41 -2.10
C VAL A 157 0.67 9.23 -2.68
N ALA A 158 1.27 8.38 -1.84
CA ALA A 158 2.00 7.20 -2.30
C ALA A 158 1.11 6.22 -3.08
N THR A 159 -0.10 5.94 -2.56
CA THR A 159 -1.07 5.06 -3.20
C THR A 159 -1.59 5.64 -4.51
N ALA A 160 -1.75 6.96 -4.61
CA ALA A 160 -2.12 7.61 -5.87
C ALA A 160 -1.04 7.43 -6.94
N VAL A 161 0.23 7.60 -6.59
CA VAL A 161 1.35 7.40 -7.53
C VAL A 161 1.47 5.93 -7.95
N VAL A 162 1.37 4.99 -7.01
CA VAL A 162 1.40 3.55 -7.31
C VAL A 162 0.19 3.14 -8.16
N GLY A 163 -0.99 3.65 -7.85
CA GLY A 163 -2.21 3.44 -8.62
C GLY A 163 -2.08 3.97 -10.05
N ALA A 164 -1.54 5.19 -10.22
CA ALA A 164 -1.27 5.77 -11.53
C ALA A 164 -0.35 4.87 -12.38
N ARG A 165 0.72 4.33 -11.77
CA ARG A 165 1.62 3.37 -12.45
C ARG A 165 0.87 2.09 -12.85
N LEU A 166 0.10 1.49 -11.94
CA LEU A 166 -0.65 0.25 -12.22
C LEU A 166 -1.69 0.45 -13.33
N CYS A 167 -2.30 1.63 -13.39
CA CYS A 167 -3.26 2.01 -14.42
C CYS A 167 -2.61 2.51 -15.73
N GLY A 168 -1.28 2.61 -15.81
CA GLY A 168 -0.56 3.06 -17.00
C GLY A 168 -0.72 4.55 -17.32
N LEU A 169 -0.89 5.40 -16.29
CA LEU A 169 -0.97 6.86 -16.43
C LEU A 169 0.43 7.49 -16.52
N ASP A 170 0.51 8.65 -17.17
CA ASP A 170 1.73 9.42 -17.45
C ASP A 170 2.05 10.53 -16.42
#